data_AF-A0A0N1A6L4-F1
#
_entry.id   AF-A0A0N1A6L4-F1
#
_cell.length_a   1.000
_cell.length_b   1.000
_cell.length_c   1.000
_cell.angle_alpha   90.00
_cell.angle_beta   90.00
_cell.angle_gamma   90.00
#
_symmetry.space_group_name_H-M   'P 1'
#
loop_
_entity.id
_entity.type
_entity.pdbx_description
1 polymer ?
#
loop_
_entity_poly.entity_id
_entity_poly.type
_entity_poly.pdbx_seq_one_letter_code
_entity_poly.pdbx_strand_id
1 'polypeptide(L)'
;MANPIVSPGWISLAQALRVRDRKGREHTVTIIKIRSRGYIPDVYVQIDREILDEALYDDETFIGGVIGALRTLGYQGKPFDRAELGMQGRDYIVLEPGTEFRQFVIQRFGWHDLDTAGKDLAPAANVTLESFDVHLRS
;
A
#
# COMPACT_ATOMS: atom_id res chain seq x y z
N MET A 1 5.46 -19.00 -3.13
CA MET A 1 5.22 -17.54 -3.01
C MET A 1 5.18 -17.21 -1.53
N ALA A 2 5.97 -16.25 -1.06
CA ALA A 2 5.96 -15.88 0.37
C ALA A 2 4.67 -15.10 0.69
N ASN A 3 3.99 -15.49 1.78
CA ASN A 3 2.85 -14.72 2.29
C ASN A 3 3.36 -13.41 2.90
N PRO A 4 2.73 -12.26 2.63
CA PRO A 4 3.07 -11.03 3.31
C PRO A 4 2.87 -11.19 4.82
N ILE A 5 3.88 -10.81 5.59
CA ILE A 5 3.77 -10.76 7.05
C ILE A 5 2.91 -9.54 7.40
N VAL A 6 1.65 -9.79 7.75
CA VAL A 6 0.75 -8.76 8.27
C VAL A 6 1.08 -8.58 9.75
N SER A 7 1.82 -7.52 10.08
CA SER A 7 1.94 -7.06 11.46
C SER A 7 0.72 -6.19 11.78
N PRO A 8 0.19 -6.15 13.02
CA PRO A 8 -0.97 -5.33 13.32
C PRO A 8 -0.72 -3.87 12.92
N GLY A 9 -1.44 -3.41 11.90
CA GLY A 9 -1.37 -2.04 11.37
C GLY A 9 -0.44 -1.80 10.17
N TRP A 10 0.35 -2.76 9.72
CA TRP A 10 1.29 -2.61 8.59
C TRP A 10 1.33 -3.84 7.68
N ILE A 11 1.54 -3.58 6.39
CA ILE A 11 1.82 -4.59 5.37
C ILE A 11 3.23 -4.34 4.82
N SER A 12 4.06 -5.36 4.88
CA SER A 12 5.38 -5.38 4.23
C SER A 12 5.25 -5.76 2.76
N LEU A 13 5.71 -4.89 1.86
CA LEU A 13 5.66 -5.11 0.41
C LEU A 13 6.95 -5.77 -0.09
N ALA A 14 8.10 -5.26 0.36
CA ALA A 14 9.43 -5.77 0.00
C ALA A 14 10.42 -5.48 1.13
N GLN A 15 11.57 -6.15 1.12
CA GLN A 15 12.59 -6.04 2.17
C GLN A 15 13.99 -6.33 1.62
N ALA A 16 15.01 -5.89 2.36
CA ALA A 16 16.42 -6.17 2.10
C ALA A 16 16.87 -5.86 0.67
N LEU A 17 16.59 -4.64 0.21
CA LEU A 17 16.95 -4.16 -1.14
C LEU A 17 18.18 -3.25 -1.08
N ARG A 18 18.98 -3.27 -2.14
CA ARG A 18 20.03 -2.26 -2.37
C ARG A 18 19.59 -1.35 -3.50
N VAL A 19 19.56 -0.05 -3.23
CA VAL A 19 19.13 0.97 -4.17
C VAL A 19 20.21 2.05 -4.27
N ARG A 20 20.47 2.53 -5.48
CA ARG A 20 21.43 3.63 -5.70
C ARG A 20 20.70 4.95 -5.89
N ASP A 21 21.29 6.02 -5.38
CA ASP A 21 20.85 7.38 -5.67
C ASP A 21 21.51 7.94 -6.94
N ARG A 22 21.16 9.17 -7.34
CA ARG A 22 21.72 9.83 -8.53
C ARG A 22 23.23 10.10 -8.43
N LYS A 23 23.79 10.09 -7.23
CA LYS A 23 25.23 10.25 -6.97
C LYS A 23 25.97 8.90 -7.01
N GLY A 24 25.26 7.81 -7.28
CA GLY A 24 25.81 6.45 -7.29
C GLY A 24 26.05 5.85 -5.90
N ARG A 25 25.60 6.52 -4.83
CA ARG A 25 25.73 6.00 -3.46
C ARG A 25 24.69 4.91 -3.25
N GLU A 26 25.10 3.83 -2.60
CA GLU A 26 24.22 2.72 -2.30
C GLU A 26 23.56 2.89 -0.93
N HIS A 27 22.29 2.50 -0.87
CA HIS A 27 21.42 2.58 0.30
C HIS A 27 20.79 1.21 0.53
N THR A 28 20.84 0.73 1.76
CA THR A 28 20.13 -0.50 2.14
C THR A 28 18.72 -0.13 2.55
N VAL A 29 17.73 -0.48 1.73
CA VAL A 29 16.32 -0.39 2.10
C VAL A 29 15.98 -1.64 2.92
N THR A 30 15.69 -1.44 4.20
CA THR A 30 15.36 -2.54 5.12
C THR A 30 13.97 -3.07 4.84
N ILE A 31 13.00 -2.18 4.62
CA ILE A 31 11.61 -2.53 4.32
C ILE A 31 10.89 -1.45 3.51
N ILE A 32 10.07 -1.88 2.56
CA ILE A 32 9.02 -1.07 1.94
C ILE A 32 7.69 -1.52 2.55
N LYS A 33 6.96 -0.60 3.20
CA LYS A 33 5.71 -0.92 3.91
C LYS A 33 4.65 0.15 3.72
N ILE A 34 3.40 -0.27 3.91
CA ILE A 34 2.21 0.58 3.92
C ILE A 34 1.40 0.31 5.18
N ARG A 35 0.60 1.27 5.63
CA ARG A 35 -0.43 0.99 6.64
C ARG A 35 -1.38 -0.07 6.09
N SER A 36 -1.86 -0.98 6.94
CA SER A 36 -2.73 -2.08 6.50
C SER A 36 -4.12 -1.65 6.03
N ARG A 37 -4.51 -0.41 6.33
CA ARG A 37 -5.77 0.21 5.93
C ARG A 37 -5.62 1.71 5.73
N GLY A 38 -6.50 2.31 4.93
CA GLY A 38 -6.54 3.76 4.72
C GLY A 38 -7.46 4.14 3.57
N TYR A 39 -7.42 5.42 3.18
CA TYR A 39 -8.11 5.94 1.99
C TYR A 39 -7.17 5.97 0.78
N ILE A 40 -5.92 6.36 1.03
CA ILE A 40 -4.81 6.34 0.06
C ILE A 40 -3.60 5.74 0.81
N PRO A 41 -2.91 4.74 0.24
CA PRO A 41 -1.77 4.12 0.90
C PRO A 41 -0.49 4.95 0.72
N ASP A 42 0.02 5.56 1.78
CA ASP A 42 1.38 6.11 1.80
C ASP A 42 2.43 4.99 1.84
N VAL A 43 3.50 5.13 1.04
CA VAL A 43 4.56 4.12 0.94
C VAL A 43 5.78 4.57 1.73
N TYR A 44 6.07 3.85 2.82
CA TYR A 44 7.23 4.08 3.66
C TYR A 44 8.39 3.22 3.18
N VAL A 45 9.52 3.85 2.88
CA VAL A 45 10.77 3.20 2.50
C VAL A 45 11.77 3.42 3.62
N GLN A 46 11.97 2.39 4.44
CA GLN A 46 12.87 2.40 5.58
C GLN A 46 14.29 2.08 5.14
N ILE A 47 15.27 2.82 5.65
CA ILE A 47 16.68 2.71 5.32
C ILE A 47 17.45 2.31 6.60
N ASP A 48 18.60 1.66 6.45
CA ASP A 48 19.41 1.15 7.56
C ASP A 48 20.24 2.21 8.30
N ARG A 49 20.12 3.48 7.91
CA ARG A 49 20.83 4.61 8.48
C ARG A 49 20.02 5.89 8.39
N GLU A 50 20.44 6.90 9.15
CA GLU A 50 19.89 8.25 9.01
C GLU A 50 20.29 8.89 7.66
N ILE A 51 19.36 9.64 7.06
CA ILE A 51 19.42 10.20 5.70
C ILE A 51 19.01 11.70 5.67
N LEU A 52 19.12 12.39 6.80
CA LEU A 52 18.58 13.74 7.04
C LEU A 52 18.88 14.77 5.93
N ASP A 53 20.06 14.71 5.30
CA ASP A 53 20.50 15.68 4.29
C ASP A 53 20.49 15.12 2.86
N GLU A 54 20.00 13.89 2.67
CA GLU A 54 20.12 13.18 1.40
C GLU A 54 18.93 13.40 0.47
N ALA A 55 17.81 13.90 1.00
CA ALA A 55 16.58 14.20 0.26
C ALA A 55 16.17 13.10 -0.74
N LEU A 56 16.28 11.83 -0.34
CA LEU A 56 16.03 10.68 -1.22
C LEU A 56 14.57 10.62 -1.73
N TYR A 57 13.65 11.32 -1.06
CA TYR A 57 12.27 11.50 -1.50
C TYR A 57 12.15 12.34 -2.78
N ASP A 58 13.18 13.10 -3.16
CA ASP A 58 13.24 13.86 -4.42
C ASP A 58 14.30 13.28 -5.40
N ASP A 59 14.92 12.15 -5.07
CA ASP A 59 15.92 11.50 -5.92
C ASP A 59 15.25 10.49 -6.85
N GLU A 60 14.98 10.89 -8.09
CA GLU A 60 14.32 10.05 -9.10
C GLU A 60 15.06 8.73 -9.39
N THR A 61 16.39 8.69 -9.22
CA THR A 61 17.17 7.46 -9.43
C THR A 61 16.90 6.48 -8.28
N PHE A 62 16.91 6.97 -7.05
CA PHE A 62 16.56 6.19 -5.88
C PHE A 62 15.11 5.69 -5.95
N ILE A 63 14.16 6.60 -6.21
CA ILE A 63 12.73 6.26 -6.36
C ILE A 63 12.55 5.25 -7.49
N GLY A 64 13.23 5.42 -8.62
CA GLY A 64 13.20 4.47 -9.74
C GLY A 64 13.60 3.05 -9.32
N GLY A 65 14.61 2.91 -8.45
CA GLY A 65 15.01 1.61 -7.88
C GLY A 65 13.96 1.01 -6.95
N VAL A 66 13.33 1.82 -6.10
CA VAL A 66 12.19 1.40 -5.25
C VAL A 66 11.02 0.91 -6.11
N ILE A 67 10.65 1.68 -7.14
CA ILE A 67 9.59 1.29 -8.09
C ILE A 67 9.97 0.04 -8.88
N GLY A 68 11.24 -0.11 -9.23
CA GLY A 68 11.77 -1.32 -9.86
C GLY A 68 11.50 -2.57 -9.01
N ALA A 69 11.75 -2.49 -7.70
CA ALA A 69 11.42 -3.58 -6.78
C ALA A 69 9.91 -3.87 -6.73
N LEU A 70 9.05 -2.85 -6.66
CA LEU A 70 7.59 -3.04 -6.71
C LEU A 70 7.10 -3.64 -8.04
N ARG A 71 7.75 -3.29 -9.16
CA ARG A 71 7.46 -3.87 -10.48
C ARG A 71 7.73 -5.38 -10.52
N THR A 72 8.75 -5.86 -9.81
CA THR A 72 8.98 -7.32 -9.68
C THR A 72 7.84 -8.05 -8.96
N LEU A 73 7.04 -7.33 -8.18
CA LEU A 73 5.87 -7.85 -7.47
C LEU A 73 4.57 -7.73 -8.29
N GLY A 74 4.63 -7.11 -9.47
CA GLY A 74 3.52 -6.93 -10.39
C GLY A 74 2.93 -5.52 -10.44
N TYR A 75 3.53 -4.53 -9.79
CA TYR A 75 3.10 -3.14 -9.94
C TYR A 75 3.41 -2.63 -11.36
N GLN A 76 2.43 -2.01 -12.04
CA GLN A 76 2.57 -1.53 -13.42
C GLN A 76 2.25 -0.04 -13.59
N GLY A 77 1.96 0.67 -12.49
CA GLY A 77 1.63 2.08 -12.55
C GLY A 77 2.84 3.01 -12.72
N LYS A 78 2.55 4.31 -12.65
CA LYS A 78 3.54 5.38 -12.74
C LYS A 78 4.50 5.36 -11.54
N PRO A 79 5.70 5.95 -11.67
CA PRO A 79 6.53 6.26 -10.50
C PRO A 79 5.76 7.09 -9.47
N PHE A 80 6.18 6.99 -8.21
CA PHE A 80 5.58 7.75 -7.11
C PHE A 80 6.22 9.12 -6.99
N ASP A 81 5.45 10.06 -6.45
CA ASP A 81 5.93 11.36 -6.03
C ASP A 81 6.32 11.32 -4.54
N ARG A 82 6.99 12.35 -4.05
CA ARG A 82 7.21 12.51 -2.61
C ARG A 82 5.89 12.78 -1.88
N ALA A 83 5.81 12.32 -0.64
CA ALA A 83 4.82 12.84 0.30
C ALA A 83 5.23 14.22 0.85
N GLU A 84 4.34 14.83 1.64
CA GLU A 84 4.63 16.08 2.35
C GLU A 84 5.94 16.02 3.15
N LEU A 85 6.66 17.15 3.23
CA LEU A 85 7.95 17.22 3.93
C LEU A 85 7.83 16.86 5.42
N GLY A 86 6.70 17.17 6.06
CA GLY A 86 6.46 16.83 7.47
C GLY A 86 6.31 15.33 7.74
N MET A 87 6.13 14.51 6.70
CA MET A 87 6.02 13.05 6.82
C MET A 87 7.38 12.37 6.74
N GLN A 88 8.41 13.06 6.25
CA GLN A 88 9.73 12.47 6.03
C GLN A 88 10.42 12.19 7.37
N GLY A 89 11.13 11.06 7.43
CA GLY A 89 11.78 10.58 8.63
C GLY A 89 13.28 10.81 8.63
N ARG A 90 13.92 10.49 9.76
CA ARG A 90 15.38 10.46 9.84
C ARG A 90 15.96 9.29 9.06
N ASP A 91 15.28 8.15 9.08
CA ASP A 91 15.74 6.86 8.57
C ASP A 91 14.71 6.23 7.61
N TYR A 92 13.74 7.02 7.14
CA TYR A 92 12.77 6.60 6.14
C TYR A 92 12.33 7.78 5.28
N ILE A 93 11.93 7.49 4.05
CA ILE A 93 11.16 8.42 3.21
C ILE A 93 9.73 7.93 3.05
N VAL A 94 8.83 8.86 2.74
CA VAL A 94 7.44 8.57 2.41
C VAL A 94 7.14 9.05 1.00
N LEU A 95 6.57 8.16 0.21
CA LEU A 95 6.17 8.39 -1.17
C LEU A 95 4.66 8.30 -1.31
N GLU A 96 4.11 9.16 -2.16
CA GLU A 96 2.70 9.21 -2.53
C GLU A 96 2.49 8.50 -3.86
N PRO A 97 1.75 7.38 -3.87
CA PRO A 97 1.49 6.65 -5.09
C PRO A 97 0.20 7.12 -5.79
N GLY A 98 0.11 6.88 -7.09
CA GLY A 98 -1.13 7.09 -7.85
C GLY A 98 -2.21 6.04 -7.57
N THR A 99 -3.42 6.28 -8.09
CA THR A 99 -4.61 5.41 -7.94
C THR A 99 -4.36 3.96 -8.36
N GLU A 100 -3.49 3.72 -9.33
CA GLU A 100 -3.15 2.37 -9.81
C GLU A 100 -2.52 1.52 -8.71
N PHE A 101 -1.78 2.14 -7.78
CA PHE A 101 -1.13 1.43 -6.69
C PHE A 101 -2.13 0.94 -5.65
N ARG A 102 -3.19 1.71 -5.37
CA ARG A 102 -4.30 1.28 -4.49
C ARG A 102 -4.90 -0.04 -4.97
N GLN A 103 -5.20 -0.14 -6.27
CA GLN A 103 -5.73 -1.39 -6.86
C GLN A 103 -4.73 -2.53 -6.75
N PHE A 104 -3.45 -2.27 -7.02
CA PHE A 104 -2.39 -3.25 -6.88
C PHE A 104 -2.30 -3.80 -5.44
N VAL A 105 -2.32 -2.95 -4.41
CA VAL A 105 -2.18 -3.43 -3.02
C VAL A 105 -3.42 -4.10 -2.47
N ILE A 106 -4.62 -3.72 -2.91
CA ILE A 106 -5.87 -4.44 -2.62
C ILE A 106 -5.78 -5.86 -3.18
N GLN A 107 -5.49 -6.00 -4.48
CA GLN A 107 -5.49 -7.30 -5.17
C GLN A 107 -4.36 -8.22 -4.70
N ARG A 108 -3.16 -7.66 -4.47
CA ARG A 108 -1.96 -8.46 -4.22
C ARG A 108 -1.74 -8.76 -2.74
N PHE A 109 -2.13 -7.84 -1.85
CA PHE A 109 -1.82 -7.89 -0.42
C PHE A 109 -3.06 -7.81 0.49
N GLY A 110 -4.26 -7.64 -0.06
CA GLY A 110 -5.48 -7.54 0.74
C GLY A 110 -5.56 -6.26 1.57
N TRP A 111 -5.01 -5.14 1.07
CA TRP A 111 -5.07 -3.85 1.74
C TRP A 111 -6.52 -3.41 1.97
N HIS A 112 -6.85 -2.95 3.18
CA HIS A 112 -8.21 -2.59 3.56
C HIS A 112 -8.53 -1.14 3.22
N ASP A 113 -9.36 -0.98 2.19
CA ASP A 113 -9.80 0.29 1.67
C ASP A 113 -10.99 0.86 2.48
N LEU A 114 -10.80 2.04 3.05
CA LEU A 114 -11.80 2.70 3.89
C LEU A 114 -12.89 3.44 3.11
N ASP A 115 -12.71 3.71 1.80
CA ASP A 115 -13.79 4.27 0.97
C ASP A 115 -14.88 3.23 0.67
N THR A 116 -14.49 1.95 0.61
CA THR A 116 -15.40 0.84 0.27
C THR A 116 -15.87 0.07 1.49
N ALA A 117 -15.27 0.28 2.66
CA ALA A 117 -15.60 -0.41 3.91
C ALA A 117 -17.09 -0.27 4.35
N GLY A 118 -17.81 0.74 3.84
CA GLY A 118 -19.26 0.91 4.05
C GLY A 118 -20.16 0.31 2.96
N LYS A 119 -19.60 -0.18 1.85
CA LYS A 119 -20.36 -0.73 0.70
C LYS A 119 -20.45 -2.26 0.70
N ASP A 120 -19.60 -2.93 1.47
CA ASP A 120 -19.60 -4.40 1.60
C ASP A 120 -20.52 -4.91 2.74
N LEU A 121 -21.25 -4.01 3.41
CA LEU A 121 -22.30 -4.34 4.39
C LEU A 121 -23.70 -4.17 3.78
N ALA A 122 -23.92 -4.66 2.56
CA ALA A 122 -25.26 -5.08 2.16
C ALA A 122 -25.43 -6.52 2.64
N PRO A 123 -26.34 -6.83 3.59
CA PRO A 123 -26.58 -8.21 3.98
C PRO A 123 -27.05 -8.99 2.75
N ALA A 124 -26.43 -10.14 2.54
CA ALA A 124 -26.86 -11.13 1.57
C ALA A 124 -28.37 -11.31 1.68
N ALA A 125 -29.07 -11.08 0.58
CA ALA A 125 -30.49 -11.33 0.46
C ALA A 125 -30.76 -12.81 0.74
N ASN A 126 -31.17 -13.13 1.97
CA ASN A 126 -31.92 -14.35 2.23
C ASN A 126 -33.32 -14.15 1.66
N VAL A 127 -33.45 -14.41 0.37
CA VAL A 127 -34.72 -14.87 -0.21
C VAL A 127 -34.93 -16.28 0.33
N THR A 128 -36.06 -16.57 0.97
CA THR A 128 -37.09 -17.52 0.49
C THR A 128 -38.25 -17.67 1.50
N LEU A 129 -39.46 -17.32 1.01
CA LEU A 129 -40.83 -17.83 1.23
C LEU A 129 -41.35 -18.13 2.65
N GLU A 130 -42.28 -17.30 3.12
CA GLU A 130 -43.45 -17.79 3.86
C GLU A 130 -44.73 -17.33 3.13
N SER A 131 -45.49 -18.33 2.70
CA SER A 131 -46.79 -18.23 2.06
C SER A 131 -47.82 -17.65 3.04
N PHE A 132 -48.46 -16.54 2.69
CA PHE A 132 -49.67 -16.09 3.41
C PHE A 132 -50.90 -16.77 2.81
N ASP A 133 -51.32 -17.88 3.40
CA ASP A 133 -52.69 -18.38 3.27
C ASP A 133 -53.59 -17.52 4.18
N VAL A 134 -54.38 -16.62 3.57
CA VAL A 134 -55.50 -15.98 4.27
C VAL A 134 -56.77 -16.74 3.92
N HIS A 135 -57.20 -17.57 4.88
CA HIS A 135 -58.55 -18.12 4.92
C HIS A 135 -59.57 -16.99 5.09
N LEU A 136 -60.25 -16.61 3.99
CA LEU A 136 -61.51 -15.85 4.06
C LEU A 136 -62.65 -16.84 4.31
N ARG A 137 -63.09 -16.90 5.57
CA ARG A 137 -64.41 -17.45 5.91
C ARG A 137 -65.43 -16.30 5.86
N SER A 138 -66.48 -16.49 5.06
CA SER A 138 -67.78 -15.83 5.19
C SER A 138 -68.84 -16.92 5.07
#